data_AF-A0A815ZTK7-F1
#
_entry.id   AF-A0A815ZTK7-F1
#
_cell.length_a   1.000
_cell.length_b   1.000
_cell.length_c   1.000
_cell.angle_alpha   90.00
_cell.angle_beta   90.00
_cell.angle_gamma   90.00
#
_symmetry.space_group_name_H-M   'P 1'
#
loop_
_entity.id
_entity.type
_entity.pdbx_description
1 polymer ?
#
loop_
_entity_poly.entity_id
_entity_poly.type
_entity_poly.pdbx_seq_one_letter_code
_entity_poly.pdbx_strand_id
1 'polypeptide(L)'
;MTIDPSKISTSITPFAMIDEHSALPQEQEILFTMHSVFRIVEITQTPSNNRLWEVQLTITGESDPQLSTLTNRIKEEIDGEGWYRMGKLMLKVGHFDQAEELYNELLKGASTDSDIAYIYHQLGWLKVDQGKYPEAIKFYEKALEIDRKTLPEDHSSLANTYHNIGNVYNNMGEYSKALEYYENALNIREISLPPNHRDLSTSYNNIGGVYS
;
A
#
# COMPACT_ATOMS: atom_id res chain seq x y z
N MET A 1 2.68 -36.39 -18.64
CA MET A 1 3.93 -36.97 -18.11
C MET A 1 3.79 -36.94 -16.60
N THR A 2 3.48 -38.07 -15.99
CA THR A 2 3.17 -38.18 -14.55
C THR A 2 4.49 -38.36 -13.80
N ILE A 3 4.81 -37.44 -12.91
CA ILE A 3 6.06 -37.47 -12.12
C ILE A 3 5.79 -38.27 -10.85
N ASP A 4 6.59 -39.31 -10.64
CA ASP A 4 6.56 -40.21 -9.48
C ASP A 4 7.33 -39.57 -8.30
N PRO A 5 6.66 -39.24 -7.18
CA PRO A 5 7.28 -38.58 -6.01
C PRO A 5 8.36 -39.44 -5.32
N SER A 6 8.40 -40.76 -5.57
CA SER A 6 9.39 -41.65 -4.97
C SER A 6 10.82 -41.50 -5.55
N LYS A 7 10.98 -40.69 -6.59
CA LYS A 7 12.27 -40.43 -7.26
C LYS A 7 12.92 -39.10 -6.91
N ILE A 8 12.35 -38.30 -6.00
CA ILE A 8 13.00 -37.09 -5.48
C ILE A 8 14.07 -37.54 -4.49
N SER A 9 15.30 -37.67 -4.97
CA SER A 9 16.48 -37.92 -4.14
C SER A 9 16.64 -36.74 -3.17
N THR A 10 16.65 -37.04 -1.87
CA THR A 10 17.04 -36.14 -0.78
C THR A 10 18.54 -35.81 -0.90
N SER A 11 18.84 -34.91 -1.82
CA SER A 11 20.15 -34.27 -1.94
C SER A 11 20.30 -33.27 -0.79
N ILE A 12 20.88 -33.72 0.32
CA ILE A 12 21.40 -32.85 1.37
C ILE A 12 22.66 -32.19 0.82
N THR A 13 22.51 -31.04 0.17
CA THR A 13 23.63 -30.13 -0.08
C THR A 13 23.88 -29.33 1.20
N PRO A 14 25.08 -29.42 1.81
CA PRO A 14 25.45 -28.52 2.89
C PRO A 14 25.51 -27.10 2.32
N PHE A 15 24.84 -26.16 2.97
CA PHE A 15 24.91 -24.74 2.60
C PHE A 15 26.37 -24.30 2.72
N ALA A 16 27.02 -24.04 1.59
CA ALA A 16 28.38 -23.52 1.55
C ALA A 16 28.43 -22.11 2.15
N MET A 17 29.54 -21.81 2.82
CA MET A 17 29.80 -20.59 3.59
C MET A 17 29.66 -19.32 2.73
N ILE A 18 28.82 -18.39 3.19
CA ILE A 18 28.41 -17.16 2.47
C ILE A 18 29.44 -16.02 2.56
N ASP A 19 30.58 -16.18 3.24
CA ASP A 19 31.35 -15.00 3.64
C ASP A 19 32.50 -14.56 2.71
N GLU A 20 32.82 -15.25 1.61
CA GLU A 20 34.07 -14.95 0.89
C GLU A 20 33.99 -14.42 -0.55
N HIS A 21 32.86 -14.41 -1.26
CA HIS A 21 32.87 -14.06 -2.70
C HIS A 21 31.69 -13.22 -3.25
N SER A 22 31.29 -12.12 -2.58
CA SER A 22 30.61 -11.04 -3.31
C SER A 22 31.34 -9.71 -3.15
N ALA A 23 31.98 -9.28 -4.23
CA ALA A 23 32.78 -8.06 -4.33
C ALA A 23 32.04 -6.91 -5.05
N LEU A 24 30.71 -7.00 -5.20
CA LEU A 24 29.87 -6.00 -5.87
C LEU A 24 28.60 -5.74 -5.03
N PRO A 25 28.52 -4.61 -4.30
CA PRO A 25 27.45 -4.34 -3.31
C PRO A 25 26.14 -3.80 -3.91
N GLN A 26 25.91 -4.00 -5.21
CA GLN A 26 24.72 -3.54 -5.94
C GLN A 26 24.17 -4.65 -6.85
N GLU A 27 23.61 -5.71 -6.30
CA GLU A 27 22.74 -6.59 -7.08
C GLU A 27 21.50 -7.00 -6.28
N GLN A 28 20.38 -7.03 -7.00
CA GLN A 28 19.04 -7.30 -6.55
C GLN A 28 18.89 -8.72 -6.03
N GLU A 29 18.51 -8.87 -4.77
CA GLU A 29 17.64 -9.98 -4.36
C GLU A 29 16.33 -9.39 -3.82
N ILE A 30 15.58 -8.77 -4.73
CA ILE A 30 14.13 -8.76 -4.64
C ILE A 30 13.70 -10.15 -5.10
N LEU A 31 13.71 -11.11 -4.17
CA LEU A 31 12.93 -12.32 -4.30
C LEU A 31 12.14 -12.57 -3.02
N PHE A 32 11.25 -11.63 -2.70
CA PHE A 32 10.02 -12.01 -2.01
C PHE A 32 9.15 -12.77 -3.01
N THR A 33 9.48 -14.04 -3.28
CA THR A 33 8.42 -15.00 -3.55
C THR A 33 7.64 -15.13 -2.26
N MET A 34 6.54 -14.38 -2.15
CA MET A 34 5.57 -14.37 -1.04
C MET A 34 4.91 -15.73 -0.73
N HIS A 35 5.42 -16.84 -1.25
CA HIS A 35 4.70 -18.13 -1.25
C HIS A 35 5.49 -19.30 -0.66
N SER A 36 6.57 -19.06 0.07
CA SER A 36 7.31 -20.15 0.71
C SER A 36 7.59 -19.82 2.16
N VAL A 37 6.63 -20.17 3.01
CA VAL A 37 6.85 -20.24 4.44
C VAL A 37 7.37 -21.64 4.75
N PHE A 38 8.42 -21.70 5.56
CA PHE A 38 9.02 -22.94 6.01
C PHE A 38 8.64 -23.16 7.47
N ARG A 39 8.22 -24.38 7.80
CA ARG A 39 8.02 -24.80 9.18
C ARG A 39 9.26 -25.53 9.67
N ILE A 40 9.81 -25.12 10.81
CA ILE A 40 10.77 -25.93 11.56
C ILE A 40 9.99 -27.05 12.26
N VAL A 41 10.26 -28.29 11.87
CA VAL A 41 9.56 -29.48 12.37
C VAL A 41 10.30 -30.08 13.55
N GLU A 42 11.60 -30.31 13.38
CA GLU A 42 12.42 -30.99 14.37
C GLU A 42 13.79 -30.32 14.44
N ILE A 43 14.30 -30.19 15.66
CA ILE A 43 15.66 -29.71 15.92
C ILE A 43 16.36 -30.78 16.76
N THR A 44 17.30 -31.51 16.15
CA THR A 44 18.08 -32.56 16.82
C THR A 44 19.52 -32.11 16.98
N GLN A 45 20.07 -32.22 18.19
CA GLN A 45 21.49 -31.97 18.40
C GLN A 45 22.28 -33.14 17.82
N THR A 46 23.25 -32.84 16.95
CA THR A 46 24.02 -33.91 16.31
C THR A 46 24.84 -34.68 17.35
N PRO A 47 24.78 -36.02 17.39
CA PRO A 47 25.45 -36.82 18.42
C PRO A 47 26.97 -36.64 18.45
N SER A 48 27.57 -36.25 17.32
CA SER A 48 29.01 -36.06 17.16
C SER A 48 29.51 -34.68 17.59
N ASN A 49 28.64 -33.67 17.73
CA ASN A 49 29.05 -32.32 18.07
C ASN A 49 27.92 -31.56 18.77
N ASN A 50 28.12 -31.30 20.07
CA ASN A 50 27.20 -30.56 20.92
C ASN A 50 27.00 -29.08 20.53
N ARG A 51 27.68 -28.59 19.49
CA ARG A 51 27.45 -27.25 18.92
C ARG A 51 26.69 -27.26 17.59
N LEU A 52 26.43 -28.43 17.01
CA LEU A 52 25.73 -28.56 15.73
C LEU A 52 24.34 -29.14 15.94
N TRP A 53 23.34 -28.47 15.36
CA TRP A 53 21.93 -28.85 15.40
C TRP A 53 21.45 -29.08 13.98
N GLU A 54 20.78 -30.21 13.77
CA GLU A 54 20.07 -30.53 12.54
C GLU A 54 18.64 -30.01 12.66
N VAL A 55 18.21 -29.22 11.67
CA VAL A 55 16.89 -28.57 11.65
C VAL A 55 16.14 -29.08 10.43
N GLN A 56 15.05 -29.80 10.66
CA GLN A 56 14.16 -30.22 9.59
C GLN A 56 13.17 -29.09 9.23
N LEU A 57 13.14 -28.73 7.95
CA LEU A 57 12.22 -27.74 7.40
C LEU A 57 11.19 -28.42 6.48
N THR A 58 9.92 -28.06 6.61
CA THR A 58 8.86 -28.46 5.68
C THR A 58 8.27 -27.23 4.99
N ILE A 59 8.12 -27.31 3.66
CA ILE A 59 7.44 -26.29 2.86
C ILE A 59 5.96 -26.30 3.22
N THR A 60 5.44 -25.19 3.73
CA THR A 60 4.00 -25.04 3.97
C THR A 60 3.36 -24.34 2.76
N GLY A 61 2.31 -24.96 2.20
CA GLY A 61 1.52 -24.36 1.12
C GLY A 61 0.49 -23.37 1.67
N GLU A 62 -0.08 -22.56 0.78
CA GLU A 62 -1.14 -21.56 1.12
C GLU A 62 -2.35 -22.16 1.85
N SER A 63 -2.57 -23.47 1.75
CA SER A 63 -3.66 -24.19 2.40
C SER A 63 -3.39 -24.61 3.85
N ASP A 64 -2.22 -24.26 4.44
CA ASP A 64 -1.89 -24.63 5.82
C ASP A 64 -2.75 -23.82 6.84
N PRO A 65 -3.60 -24.47 7.66
CA PRO A 65 -4.44 -23.81 8.64
C PRO A 65 -3.68 -23.02 9.72
N GLN A 66 -2.45 -23.41 10.03
CA GLN A 66 -1.62 -22.70 11.01
C GLN A 66 -0.94 -21.48 10.38
N LEU A 67 -0.59 -21.55 9.09
CA LEU A 67 -0.09 -20.39 8.35
C LEU A 67 -1.19 -19.34 8.16
N SER A 68 -2.42 -19.77 7.86
CA SER A 68 -3.56 -18.85 7.81
C SER A 68 -3.86 -18.27 9.20
N THR A 69 -3.74 -19.07 10.26
CA THR A 69 -3.86 -18.59 11.64
C THR A 69 -2.77 -17.58 12.00
N LEU A 70 -1.51 -17.81 11.63
CA LEU A 70 -0.40 -16.89 11.89
C LEU A 70 -0.56 -15.60 11.07
N THR A 71 -0.92 -15.72 9.79
CA THR A 71 -1.24 -14.58 8.93
C THR A 71 -2.39 -13.76 9.51
N ASN A 72 -3.44 -14.42 10.01
CA ASN A 72 -4.55 -13.75 10.67
C ASN A 72 -4.13 -13.11 11.99
N ARG A 73 -3.27 -13.75 12.79
CA ARG A 73 -2.71 -13.17 14.02
C ARG A 73 -1.84 -11.94 13.74
N ILE A 74 -1.02 -11.97 12.69
CA ILE A 74 -0.23 -10.81 12.26
C ILE A 74 -1.17 -9.71 11.74
N LYS A 75 -2.24 -10.06 11.02
CA LYS A 75 -3.31 -9.12 10.61
C LYS A 75 -4.09 -8.54 11.79
N GLU A 76 -4.21 -9.27 12.90
CA GLU A 76 -4.85 -8.80 14.13
C GLU A 76 -3.89 -7.96 15.00
N GLU A 77 -2.61 -8.29 15.02
CA GLU A 77 -1.56 -7.58 15.77
C GLU A 77 -1.15 -6.25 15.10
N ILE A 78 -1.19 -6.21 13.76
CA ILE A 78 -1.11 -4.98 12.98
C ILE A 78 -2.54 -4.44 12.89
N ASP A 79 -2.91 -3.57 13.82
CA ASP A 79 -4.19 -2.86 13.77
C ASP A 79 -4.44 -2.20 12.39
N GLY A 80 -5.69 -1.81 12.12
CA GLY A 80 -6.06 -1.24 10.81
C GLY A 80 -5.17 -0.07 10.37
N GLU A 81 -4.60 0.67 11.33
CA GLU A 81 -3.70 1.77 11.04
C GLU A 81 -2.33 1.31 10.49
N GLY A 82 -1.81 0.17 10.95
CA GLY A 82 -0.58 -0.42 10.43
C GLY A 82 -0.68 -0.79 8.95
N TRP A 83 -1.83 -1.29 8.49
CA TRP A 83 -2.04 -1.59 7.07
C TRP A 83 -2.08 -0.33 6.20
N TYR A 84 -2.71 0.75 6.68
CA TYR A 84 -2.69 2.04 5.96
C TYR A 84 -1.28 2.62 5.85
N ARG A 85 -0.47 2.49 6.92
CA ARG A 85 0.94 2.91 6.92
C ARG A 85 1.77 2.10 5.93
N MET A 86 1.54 0.79 5.85
CA MET A 86 2.21 -0.10 4.89
C MET A 86 1.87 0.31 3.45
N GLY A 87 0.59 0.49 3.12
CA GLY A 87 0.18 0.94 1.77
C GLY A 87 0.81 2.28 1.38
N LYS A 88 0.88 3.23 2.33
CA LYS A 88 1.54 4.53 2.10
C LYS A 88 3.06 4.39 1.88
N LEU A 89 3.70 3.46 2.57
CA LEU A 89 5.13 3.18 2.37
C LEU A 89 5.35 2.57 0.99
N MET A 90 4.52 1.59 0.58
CA MET A 90 4.56 0.96 -0.74
C MET A 90 4.45 1.99 -1.86
N LEU A 91 3.53 2.95 -1.74
CA LEU A 91 3.42 4.07 -2.67
C LEU A 91 4.72 4.87 -2.77
N LYS A 92 5.31 5.25 -1.62
CA LYS A 92 6.55 6.04 -1.59
C LYS A 92 7.76 5.34 -2.20
N VAL A 93 7.85 4.02 -2.07
CA VAL A 93 8.95 3.23 -2.65
C VAL A 93 8.66 2.76 -4.08
N GLY A 94 7.50 3.13 -4.65
CA GLY A 94 7.13 2.84 -6.03
C GLY A 94 6.54 1.45 -6.26
N HIS A 95 6.16 0.72 -5.20
CA HIS A 95 5.48 -0.58 -5.29
C HIS A 95 3.97 -0.39 -5.51
N PHE A 96 3.60 0.24 -6.64
CA PHE A 96 2.20 0.61 -6.91
C PHE A 96 1.26 -0.59 -7.03
N ASP A 97 1.67 -1.68 -7.66
CA ASP A 97 0.79 -2.85 -7.84
C ASP A 97 0.45 -3.52 -6.49
N GLN A 98 1.45 -3.64 -5.61
CA GLN A 98 1.26 -4.18 -4.26
C GLN A 98 0.41 -3.25 -3.38
N ALA A 99 0.61 -1.92 -3.50
CA ALA A 99 -0.23 -0.94 -2.82
C ALA A 99 -1.69 -1.05 -3.28
N GLU A 100 -1.91 -1.22 -4.58
CA GLU A 100 -3.25 -1.36 -5.16
C GLU A 100 -3.94 -2.63 -4.67
N GLU A 101 -3.26 -3.76 -4.67
CA GLU A 101 -3.78 -5.03 -4.13
C GLU A 101 -4.16 -4.88 -2.66
N LEU A 102 -3.27 -4.32 -1.84
CA LEU A 102 -3.51 -4.08 -0.41
C LEU A 102 -4.74 -3.19 -0.19
N TYR A 103 -4.83 -2.05 -0.87
CA TYR A 103 -5.98 -1.14 -0.71
C TYR A 103 -7.29 -1.76 -1.16
N ASN A 104 -7.29 -2.59 -2.22
CA ASN A 104 -8.49 -3.33 -2.63
C ASN A 104 -8.91 -4.39 -1.60
N GLU A 105 -7.97 -5.07 -0.95
CA GLU A 105 -8.28 -5.99 0.15
C GLU A 105 -8.83 -5.26 1.38
N LEU A 106 -8.21 -4.14 1.77
CA LEU A 106 -8.73 -3.29 2.84
C LEU A 106 -10.14 -2.78 2.53
N LEU A 107 -10.42 -2.45 1.28
CA LEU A 107 -11.75 -1.98 0.85
C LEU A 107 -12.83 -3.05 1.06
N LYS A 108 -12.50 -4.34 0.88
CA LYS A 108 -13.45 -5.45 1.11
C LYS A 108 -13.77 -5.66 2.59
N GLY A 109 -12.81 -5.37 3.46
CA GLY A 109 -12.95 -5.50 4.91
C GLY A 109 -13.38 -4.22 5.63
N ALA A 110 -13.44 -3.09 4.93
CA ALA A 110 -13.74 -1.79 5.52
C ALA A 110 -15.17 -1.76 6.08
N SER A 111 -15.28 -1.40 7.36
CA SER A 111 -16.56 -1.40 8.08
C SER A 111 -17.12 0.00 8.33
N THR A 112 -16.30 1.05 8.16
CA THR A 112 -16.71 2.43 8.38
C THR A 112 -16.63 3.25 7.09
N ASP A 113 -17.53 4.20 6.95
CA ASP A 113 -17.51 5.14 5.81
C ASP A 113 -16.20 5.93 5.75
N SER A 114 -15.63 6.29 6.91
CA SER A 114 -14.34 6.98 7.00
C SER A 114 -13.20 6.14 6.44
N ASP A 115 -13.17 4.83 6.73
CA ASP A 115 -12.17 3.91 6.19
C ASP A 115 -12.31 3.80 4.66
N ILE A 116 -13.54 3.63 4.18
CA ILE A 116 -13.84 3.51 2.74
C ILE A 116 -13.40 4.78 2.00
N ALA A 117 -13.74 5.97 2.52
CA ALA A 117 -13.34 7.24 1.94
C ALA A 117 -11.81 7.39 1.91
N TYR A 118 -11.12 7.04 3.01
CA TYR A 118 -9.66 7.07 3.07
C TYR A 118 -9.02 6.14 2.03
N ILE A 119 -9.51 4.90 1.90
CA ILE A 119 -8.99 3.93 0.93
C ILE A 119 -9.18 4.43 -0.49
N TYR A 120 -10.35 5.00 -0.82
CA TYR A 120 -10.57 5.63 -2.12
C TYR A 120 -9.63 6.80 -2.38
N HIS A 121 -9.29 7.61 -1.37
CA HIS A 121 -8.27 8.63 -1.52
C HIS A 121 -6.90 8.07 -1.89
N GLN A 122 -6.48 6.97 -1.25
CA GLN A 122 -5.19 6.35 -1.54
C GLN A 122 -5.18 5.72 -2.94
N LEU A 123 -6.25 5.04 -3.34
CA LEU A 123 -6.40 4.52 -4.70
C LEU A 123 -6.41 5.65 -5.74
N GLY A 124 -7.08 6.77 -5.45
CA GLY A 124 -7.05 7.96 -6.30
C GLY A 124 -5.63 8.47 -6.51
N TRP A 125 -4.86 8.62 -5.44
CA TRP A 125 -3.46 9.06 -5.51
C TRP A 125 -2.60 8.06 -6.30
N LEU A 126 -2.73 6.76 -6.00
CA LEU A 126 -2.05 5.69 -6.74
C LEU A 126 -2.28 5.81 -8.25
N LYS A 127 -3.52 6.06 -8.68
CA LYS A 127 -3.85 6.23 -10.10
C LYS A 127 -3.27 7.51 -10.70
N VAL A 128 -3.12 8.59 -9.93
CA VAL A 128 -2.41 9.80 -10.37
C VAL A 128 -0.94 9.49 -10.64
N ASP A 129 -0.26 8.79 -9.73
CA ASP A 129 1.16 8.41 -9.89
C ASP A 129 1.36 7.45 -11.09
N GLN A 130 0.37 6.60 -11.38
CA GLN A 130 0.35 5.75 -12.59
C GLN A 130 -0.04 6.51 -13.88
N GLY A 131 -0.39 7.80 -13.81
CA GLY A 131 -0.87 8.59 -14.96
C GLY A 131 -2.29 8.25 -15.44
N LYS A 132 -3.04 7.45 -14.68
CA LYS A 132 -4.42 7.00 -14.98
C LYS A 132 -5.45 8.01 -14.45
N TYR A 133 -5.41 9.22 -14.98
CA TYR A 133 -6.22 10.35 -14.47
C TYR A 133 -7.74 10.11 -14.43
N PRO A 134 -8.39 9.51 -15.44
CA PRO A 134 -9.83 9.25 -15.36
C PRO A 134 -10.22 8.25 -14.26
N GLU A 135 -9.34 7.29 -13.93
CA GLU A 135 -9.56 6.36 -12.82
C GLU A 135 -9.37 7.07 -11.47
N ALA A 136 -8.36 7.94 -11.38
CA ALA A 136 -8.12 8.75 -10.19
C ALA A 136 -9.33 9.61 -9.81
N ILE A 137 -9.91 10.30 -10.80
CA ILE A 137 -11.11 11.13 -10.62
C ILE A 137 -12.26 10.29 -10.06
N LYS A 138 -12.52 9.11 -10.63
CA LYS A 138 -13.60 8.22 -10.14
C LYS A 138 -13.42 7.83 -8.68
N PHE A 139 -12.18 7.57 -8.24
CA PHE A 139 -11.92 7.24 -6.84
C PHE A 139 -12.10 8.46 -5.93
N TYR A 140 -11.60 9.62 -6.31
CA TYR A 140 -11.81 10.84 -5.54
C TYR A 140 -13.27 11.27 -5.48
N GLU A 141 -14.04 11.09 -6.55
CA GLU A 141 -15.50 11.36 -6.54
C GLU A 141 -16.25 10.42 -5.59
N LYS A 142 -15.88 9.15 -5.53
CA LYS A 142 -16.44 8.20 -4.55
C LYS A 142 -16.10 8.60 -3.11
N ALA A 143 -14.86 9.01 -2.84
CA ALA A 143 -14.47 9.52 -1.54
C ALA A 143 -15.26 10.78 -1.18
N LEU A 144 -15.38 11.73 -2.12
CA LEU A 144 -16.14 12.96 -1.96
C LEU A 144 -17.62 12.69 -1.65
N GLU A 145 -18.24 11.72 -2.31
CA GLU A 145 -19.63 11.36 -2.06
C GLU A 145 -19.84 10.88 -0.62
N ILE A 146 -18.91 10.08 -0.09
CA ILE A 146 -18.97 9.58 1.28
C ILE A 146 -18.72 10.71 2.27
N ASP A 147 -17.67 11.50 2.06
CA ASP A 147 -17.31 12.62 2.94
C ASP A 147 -18.46 13.63 3.02
N ARG A 148 -19.12 13.95 1.90
CA ARG A 148 -20.27 14.87 1.89
C ARG A 148 -21.49 14.35 2.68
N LYS A 149 -21.62 13.03 2.83
CA LYS A 149 -22.71 12.41 3.59
C LYS A 149 -22.41 12.33 5.09
N THR A 150 -21.14 12.27 5.45
CA THR A 150 -20.69 11.91 6.81
C THR A 150 -20.03 13.07 7.57
N LEU A 151 -19.52 14.06 6.86
CA LEU A 151 -18.76 15.17 7.44
C LEU A 151 -19.53 16.51 7.28
N PRO A 152 -19.26 17.48 8.18
CA PRO A 152 -19.71 18.86 7.99
C PRO A 152 -19.24 19.46 6.67
N GLU A 153 -20.00 20.41 6.12
CA GLU A 153 -19.69 21.05 4.83
C GLU A 153 -18.35 21.81 4.81
N ASP A 154 -17.87 22.26 5.97
CA ASP A 154 -16.61 22.98 6.14
C ASP A 154 -15.43 22.05 6.52
N HIS A 155 -15.63 20.73 6.48
CA HIS A 155 -14.61 19.79 6.90
C HIS A 155 -13.41 19.77 5.94
N SER A 156 -12.19 19.78 6.51
CA SER A 156 -10.93 19.82 5.74
C SER A 156 -10.75 18.70 4.73
N SER A 157 -11.28 17.49 5.00
CA SER A 157 -11.27 16.37 4.04
C SER A 157 -11.93 16.75 2.71
N LEU A 158 -13.09 17.43 2.73
CA LEU A 158 -13.78 17.86 1.52
C LEU A 158 -12.90 18.78 0.68
N ALA A 159 -12.26 19.77 1.32
CA ALA A 159 -11.33 20.67 0.65
C ALA A 159 -10.15 19.91 0.02
N ASN A 160 -9.61 18.92 0.71
CA ASN A 160 -8.52 18.10 0.18
C ASN A 160 -8.95 17.26 -1.02
N THR A 161 -10.16 16.72 -1.01
CA THR A 161 -10.71 15.96 -2.14
C THR A 161 -10.93 16.83 -3.36
N TYR A 162 -11.58 17.99 -3.19
CA TYR A 162 -11.74 18.97 -4.27
C TYR A 162 -10.37 19.40 -4.84
N HIS A 163 -9.42 19.71 -3.97
CA HIS A 163 -8.07 20.09 -4.37
C HIS A 163 -7.36 18.99 -5.17
N ASN A 164 -7.47 17.73 -4.75
CA ASN A 164 -6.87 16.61 -5.46
C ASN A 164 -7.49 16.41 -6.84
N ILE A 165 -8.83 16.48 -6.97
CA ILE A 165 -9.49 16.42 -8.28
C ILE A 165 -9.05 17.59 -9.18
N GLY A 166 -8.92 18.80 -8.61
CA GLY A 166 -8.37 19.96 -9.31
C GLY A 166 -6.95 19.71 -9.84
N ASN A 167 -6.07 19.11 -9.04
CA ASN A 167 -4.72 18.70 -9.47
C ASN A 167 -4.77 17.70 -10.63
N VAL A 168 -5.71 16.74 -10.60
CA VAL A 168 -5.86 15.77 -11.70
C VAL A 168 -6.28 16.47 -12.99
N TYR A 169 -7.28 17.35 -12.95
CA TYR A 169 -7.70 18.10 -14.14
C TYR A 169 -6.61 19.04 -14.65
N ASN A 170 -5.85 19.67 -13.76
CA ASN A 170 -4.72 20.51 -14.13
C ASN A 170 -3.65 19.70 -14.88
N ASN A 171 -3.32 18.49 -14.39
CA ASN A 171 -2.38 17.60 -15.06
C ASN A 171 -2.88 17.12 -16.44
N MET A 172 -4.20 17.08 -16.65
CA MET A 172 -4.81 16.78 -17.95
C MET A 172 -4.87 17.99 -18.90
N GLY A 173 -4.52 19.20 -18.44
CA GLY A 173 -4.69 20.45 -19.20
C GLY A 173 -6.13 20.96 -19.24
N GLU A 174 -7.03 20.39 -18.43
CA GLU A 174 -8.44 20.77 -18.33
C GLU A 174 -8.62 21.92 -17.33
N TYR A 175 -7.97 23.04 -17.63
CA TYR A 175 -7.79 24.18 -16.72
C TYR A 175 -9.10 24.77 -16.16
N SER A 176 -10.15 24.87 -16.99
CA SER A 176 -11.44 25.39 -16.53
C SER A 176 -12.07 24.51 -15.45
N LYS A 177 -11.93 23.18 -15.57
CA LYS A 177 -12.39 22.25 -14.54
C LYS A 177 -11.49 22.31 -13.32
N ALA A 178 -10.17 22.34 -13.52
CA ALA A 178 -9.23 22.46 -12.42
C ALA A 178 -9.55 23.66 -11.52
N LEU A 179 -9.83 24.81 -12.15
CA LEU A 179 -10.21 26.05 -11.46
C LEU A 179 -11.48 25.88 -10.62
N GLU A 180 -12.55 25.33 -11.18
CA GLU A 180 -13.81 25.07 -10.46
C GLU A 180 -13.57 24.25 -9.18
N TYR A 181 -12.78 23.19 -9.28
CA TYR A 181 -12.44 22.34 -8.13
C TYR A 181 -11.52 23.04 -7.12
N TYR A 182 -10.56 23.85 -7.57
CA TYR A 182 -9.73 24.64 -6.66
C TYR A 182 -10.51 25.72 -5.92
N GLU A 183 -11.46 26.38 -6.57
CA GLU A 183 -12.35 27.38 -5.95
C GLU A 183 -13.23 26.74 -4.88
N ASN A 184 -13.80 25.56 -5.14
CA ASN A 184 -14.55 24.79 -4.14
C ASN A 184 -13.68 24.45 -2.92
N ALA A 185 -12.43 24.01 -3.14
CA ALA A 185 -11.50 23.74 -2.05
C ALA A 185 -11.12 25.00 -1.25
N LEU A 186 -10.92 26.12 -1.94
CA LEU A 186 -10.59 27.41 -1.32
C LEU A 186 -11.75 27.90 -0.44
N ASN A 187 -12.99 27.87 -0.92
CA ASN A 187 -14.15 28.32 -0.16
C ASN A 187 -14.28 27.59 1.19
N ILE A 188 -14.10 26.27 1.19
CA ILE A 188 -14.11 25.47 2.43
C ILE A 188 -12.96 25.87 3.36
N ARG A 189 -11.76 26.08 2.81
CA ARG A 189 -10.58 26.49 3.58
C ARG A 189 -10.74 27.89 4.17
N GLU A 190 -11.36 28.83 3.48
CA GLU A 190 -11.61 30.20 3.97
C GLU A 190 -12.61 30.23 5.13
N ILE A 191 -13.58 29.31 5.15
CA ILE A 191 -14.54 29.17 6.27
C ILE A 191 -13.87 28.53 7.50
N SER A 192 -13.05 27.51 7.29
CA SER A 192 -12.55 26.63 8.36
C SER A 192 -11.18 27.03 8.93
N LEU A 193 -10.38 27.81 8.21
CA LEU A 193 -8.99 28.09 8.56
C LEU A 193 -8.73 29.58 8.85
N PRO A 194 -7.76 29.90 9.72
CA PRO A 194 -7.35 31.28 9.93
C PRO A 194 -6.72 31.87 8.67
N PRO A 195 -6.79 33.20 8.45
CA PRO A 195 -6.32 33.83 7.20
C PRO A 195 -4.85 33.58 6.82
N ASN A 196 -3.98 33.26 7.78
CA ASN A 196 -2.55 33.00 7.56
C ASN A 196 -2.22 31.50 7.43
N HIS A 197 -3.23 30.63 7.25
CA HIS A 197 -2.99 29.21 7.13
C HIS A 197 -2.31 28.86 5.80
N ARG A 198 -1.31 27.97 5.84
CA ARG A 198 -0.52 27.56 4.66
C ARG A 198 -1.39 27.04 3.52
N ASP A 199 -2.46 26.32 3.83
CA ASP A 199 -3.33 25.71 2.82
C ASP A 199 -4.06 26.75 1.96
N LEU A 200 -4.32 27.95 2.50
CA LEU A 200 -4.86 29.07 1.71
C LEU A 200 -3.83 29.53 0.69
N SER A 201 -2.56 29.68 1.09
CA SER A 201 -1.47 30.02 0.15
C SER A 201 -1.33 28.96 -0.95
N THR A 202 -1.43 27.68 -0.61
CA THR A 202 -1.41 26.59 -1.61
C THR A 202 -2.59 26.70 -2.58
N SER A 203 -3.80 26.96 -2.09
CA SER A 203 -4.98 27.17 -2.96
C SER A 203 -4.78 28.35 -3.92
N TYR A 204 -4.36 29.52 -3.42
CA TYR A 204 -4.13 30.70 -4.26
C TYR A 204 -3.03 30.47 -5.29
N ASN A 205 -1.94 29.79 -4.92
CA ASN A 205 -0.86 29.47 -5.87
C ASN A 205 -1.33 28.54 -6.98
N ASN A 206 -2.14 27.53 -6.67
CA ASN A 206 -2.67 26.62 -7.69
C ASN A 206 -3.63 27.35 -8.63
N ILE A 207 -4.52 28.19 -8.10
CA ILE A 207 -5.41 29.04 -8.91
C ILE A 207 -4.60 29.98 -9.80
N GLY A 208 -3.59 30.67 -9.25
CA GLY A 208 -2.70 31.53 -10.01
C GLY A 208 -1.91 30.79 -11.08
N GLY A 209 -1.48 29.56 -10.79
CA GLY A 209 -0.79 28.68 -11.75
C GLY A 209 -1.66 28.27 -12.94
N VAL A 210 -2.98 28.14 -12.74
CA VAL A 210 -3.92 27.85 -13.84
C VAL A 210 -4.04 29.03 -14.83
N TYR A 211 -3.84 30.27 -14.37
CA TYR A 211 -3.93 31.48 -15.21
C TYR A 211 -2.62 31.90 -15.90
N SER A 212 -1.51 31.23 -15.59
CA SER A 212 -0.16 31.53 -16.12
C SER A 212 0.04 30.92 -17.51
#